data_AF-A0A8S8ZVY5-F1
#
_entry.id   AF-A0A8S8ZVY5-F1
#
_cell.length_a   1.000
_cell.length_b   1.000
_cell.length_c   1.000
_cell.angle_alpha   90.00
_cell.angle_beta   90.00
_cell.angle_gamma   90.00
#
_symmetry.space_group_name_H-M   'P 1'
#
loop_
_entity.id
_entity.type
_entity.pdbx_description
1 polymer ?
#
loop_
_entity_poly.entity_id
_entity_poly.type
_entity_poly.pdbx_seq_one_letter_code
_entity_poly.pdbx_strand_id
1 'polypeptide(L)'
;MLSRTTKDTVLLSVVCLLASITSVFAECTREGLLAATNSYVASFSAGKSDNLKLASSNFTYQNNKAADIRRGVLSQSHPIGLNTSTADTVACASYTMIISFSSGSNSKPYVTATQIRHSVDGDTSIIASIDIIAATTGSLFFNAQKTLGYIQKENWGVIDTVANRPSRELLKKVGDAYLDMWTDAKAADSIPWGTDCERVEGSQYTRPCGGQLPRGGSSKRNGNRRYVIDEVMGSVDVLCSFDALGNMPDSHEIRVEDGKVKYVHTIYGNLKASCTGNKTDTSCSSSMLKE
;
A
#
# COMPACT_ATOMS: atom_id res chain seq x y z
N MET A 1 -92.00 12.15 -9.25
CA MET A 1 -91.00 13.12 -8.78
C MET A 1 -89.89 12.35 -8.07
N LEU A 2 -88.73 12.19 -8.69
CA LEU A 2 -87.50 11.69 -8.07
C LEU A 2 -86.77 12.85 -7.36
N SER A 3 -86.16 12.60 -6.20
CA SER A 3 -84.79 13.04 -5.85
C SER A 3 -84.40 12.53 -4.45
N ARG A 4 -83.52 11.52 -4.37
CA ARG A 4 -82.09 11.57 -3.99
C ARG A 4 -81.82 11.40 -2.49
N THR A 5 -81.43 10.18 -2.12
CA THR A 5 -80.70 9.82 -0.91
C THR A 5 -79.20 10.05 -1.10
N THR A 6 -78.60 10.73 -0.13
CA THR A 6 -77.17 11.06 -0.05
C THR A 6 -76.36 9.79 0.26
N LYS A 7 -75.27 9.55 -0.48
CA LYS A 7 -74.32 8.47 -0.24
C LYS A 7 -73.10 9.04 0.48
N ASP A 8 -72.90 8.64 1.73
CA ASP A 8 -71.67 8.93 2.48
C ASP A 8 -70.53 8.06 1.92
N THR A 9 -69.46 8.72 1.48
CA THR A 9 -68.26 8.08 0.94
C THR A 9 -67.21 8.07 2.04
N VAL A 10 -66.96 6.90 2.63
CA VAL A 10 -65.87 6.67 3.60
C VAL A 10 -64.55 6.57 2.83
N LEU A 11 -63.69 7.57 3.00
CA LEU A 11 -62.34 7.60 2.42
C LEU A 11 -61.39 6.79 3.32
N LEU A 12 -60.97 5.60 2.88
CA LEU A 12 -59.97 4.77 3.57
C LEU A 12 -58.56 5.32 3.25
N SER A 13 -57.92 5.98 4.22
CA SER A 13 -56.53 6.43 4.11
C SER A 13 -55.57 5.26 4.34
N VAL A 14 -54.95 4.76 3.26
CA VAL A 14 -53.85 3.78 3.33
C VAL A 14 -52.56 4.53 3.66
N VAL A 15 -52.07 4.38 4.89
CA VAL A 15 -50.74 4.85 5.31
C VAL A 15 -49.71 3.81 4.87
N CYS A 16 -49.00 4.08 3.76
CA CYS A 16 -47.83 3.31 3.35
C CYS A 16 -46.65 3.63 4.27
N LEU A 17 -46.36 2.76 5.23
CA LEU A 17 -45.14 2.81 6.04
C LEU A 17 -43.96 2.33 5.17
N LEU A 18 -43.21 3.26 4.57
CA LEU A 18 -41.94 2.95 3.91
C LEU A 18 -40.92 2.58 5.00
N ALA A 19 -40.72 1.29 5.23
CA ALA A 19 -39.57 0.81 6.00
C ALA A 19 -38.30 1.08 5.20
N SER A 20 -37.54 2.11 5.59
CA SER A 20 -36.19 2.33 5.10
C SER A 20 -35.32 1.17 5.57
N ILE A 21 -35.06 0.20 4.70
CA ILE A 21 -34.06 -0.85 4.96
C ILE A 21 -32.71 -0.14 4.96
N THR A 22 -32.17 0.14 6.15
CA THR A 22 -30.76 0.50 6.28
C THR A 22 -29.95 -0.75 5.98
N SER A 23 -29.39 -0.83 4.78
CA SER A 23 -28.37 -1.82 4.48
C SER A 23 -27.22 -1.60 5.46
N VAL A 24 -27.05 -2.53 6.41
CA VAL A 24 -25.85 -2.60 7.23
C VAL A 24 -24.74 -3.10 6.30
N PHE A 25 -24.05 -2.17 5.65
CA PHE A 25 -22.76 -2.51 5.04
C PHE A 25 -21.82 -2.90 6.18
N ALA A 26 -21.05 -3.97 6.01
CA ALA A 26 -19.97 -4.23 6.93
C ALA A 26 -19.03 -3.02 6.85
N GLU A 27 -18.75 -2.38 7.97
CA GLU A 27 -17.86 -1.22 7.97
C GLU A 27 -16.41 -1.70 7.80
N CYS A 28 -15.64 -1.04 6.93
CA CYS A 28 -14.20 -1.26 6.79
C CYS A 28 -13.48 -0.76 8.04
N THR A 29 -13.57 -1.52 9.13
CA THR A 29 -12.96 -1.16 10.41
C THR A 29 -11.45 -1.33 10.37
N ARG A 30 -10.73 -0.47 11.09
CA ARG A 30 -9.27 -0.57 11.24
C ARG A 30 -8.88 -1.93 11.80
N GLU A 31 -9.62 -2.40 12.79
CA GLU A 31 -9.40 -3.68 13.48
C GLU A 31 -9.55 -4.85 12.50
N GLY A 32 -10.60 -4.83 11.66
CA GLY A 32 -10.83 -5.85 10.64
C GLY A 32 -9.71 -5.89 9.59
N LEU A 33 -9.32 -4.72 9.08
CA LEU A 33 -8.21 -4.60 8.12
C LEU A 33 -6.91 -5.17 8.71
N LEU A 34 -6.54 -4.76 9.92
CA LEU A 34 -5.32 -5.23 10.59
C LEU A 34 -5.41 -6.71 10.98
N ALA A 35 -6.59 -7.26 11.27
CA ALA A 35 -6.75 -8.69 11.51
C ALA A 35 -6.48 -9.54 10.25
N ALA A 36 -6.96 -9.09 9.08
CA ALA A 36 -6.63 -9.71 7.81
C ALA A 36 -5.13 -9.61 7.49
N THR A 37 -4.54 -8.43 7.73
CA THR A 37 -3.10 -8.21 7.63
C THR A 37 -2.28 -9.15 8.53
N ASN A 38 -2.68 -9.35 9.78
CA ASN A 38 -2.00 -10.25 10.69
C ASN A 38 -2.07 -11.70 10.21
N SER A 39 -3.19 -12.11 9.60
CA SER A 39 -3.32 -13.42 8.96
C SER A 39 -2.34 -13.57 7.79
N TYR A 40 -2.17 -12.51 6.98
CA TYR A 40 -1.16 -12.45 5.93
C TYR A 40 0.28 -12.55 6.46
N VAL A 41 0.62 -11.81 7.51
CA VAL A 41 1.95 -11.86 8.14
C VAL A 41 2.25 -13.27 8.65
N ALA A 42 1.26 -13.94 9.26
CA ALA A 42 1.39 -15.33 9.68
C ALA A 42 1.61 -16.28 8.49
N SER A 43 0.87 -16.10 7.40
CA SER A 43 1.05 -16.86 6.15
C SER A 43 2.45 -16.65 5.55
N PHE A 44 2.92 -15.40 5.52
CA PHE A 44 4.25 -15.03 5.05
C PHE A 44 5.34 -15.73 5.86
N SER A 45 5.24 -15.71 7.19
CA SER A 45 6.22 -16.37 8.05
C SER A 45 6.20 -17.89 7.89
N ALA A 46 5.02 -18.49 7.77
CA ALA A 46 4.85 -19.93 7.61
C ALA A 46 5.19 -20.46 6.20
N GLY A 47 5.19 -19.59 5.18
CA GLY A 47 5.31 -20.00 3.79
C GLY A 47 4.10 -20.79 3.28
N LYS A 48 2.91 -20.47 3.80
CA LYS A 48 1.64 -21.15 3.47
C LYS A 48 0.50 -20.14 3.44
N SER A 49 -0.32 -20.20 2.40
CA SER A 49 -1.47 -19.28 2.22
C SER A 49 -2.82 -19.88 2.60
N ASP A 50 -2.87 -21.14 3.06
CA ASP A 50 -4.12 -21.88 3.27
C ASP A 50 -5.03 -21.28 4.36
N ASN A 51 -4.45 -20.50 5.28
CA ASN A 51 -5.17 -19.77 6.32
C ASN A 51 -5.74 -18.43 5.85
N LEU A 52 -5.43 -17.99 4.62
CA LEU A 52 -5.97 -16.76 4.06
C LEU A 52 -7.38 -17.02 3.52
N LYS A 53 -8.34 -16.22 4.00
CA LYS A 53 -9.70 -16.20 3.47
C LYS A 53 -9.72 -15.34 2.20
N LEU A 54 -9.46 -15.98 1.06
CA LEU A 54 -9.46 -15.33 -0.24
C LEU A 54 -10.86 -15.36 -0.85
N ALA A 55 -11.23 -14.32 -1.60
CA ALA A 55 -12.46 -14.31 -2.37
C ALA A 55 -12.50 -15.52 -3.33
N SER A 56 -13.61 -16.26 -3.32
CA SER A 56 -13.78 -17.47 -4.15
C SER A 56 -13.87 -17.15 -5.64
N SER A 57 -14.22 -15.91 -5.99
CA SER A 57 -14.25 -15.39 -7.35
C SER A 57 -13.51 -14.04 -7.40
N ASN A 58 -12.90 -13.75 -8.55
CA ASN A 58 -12.22 -12.47 -8.84
C ASN A 58 -11.09 -12.08 -7.87
N PHE A 59 -10.55 -13.01 -7.08
CA PHE A 59 -9.34 -12.78 -6.29
C PHE A 59 -8.15 -12.48 -7.21
N THR A 60 -7.35 -11.48 -6.86
CA THR A 60 -6.11 -11.16 -7.58
C THR A 60 -4.89 -11.17 -6.66
N TYR A 61 -3.81 -11.77 -7.16
CA TYR A 61 -2.47 -11.72 -6.57
C TYR A 61 -1.52 -11.13 -7.60
N GLN A 62 -0.79 -10.08 -7.24
CA GLN A 62 0.04 -9.35 -8.21
C GLN A 62 1.32 -8.75 -7.61
N ASN A 63 2.24 -8.40 -8.50
CA ASN A 63 3.45 -7.61 -8.24
C ASN A 63 3.64 -6.67 -9.44
N ASN A 64 2.81 -5.62 -9.54
CA ASN A 64 2.52 -4.85 -10.75
C ASN A 64 1.95 -5.63 -11.96
N LYS A 65 2.05 -6.96 -11.95
CA LYS A 65 1.51 -7.88 -12.95
C LYS A 65 0.89 -9.07 -12.22
N ALA A 66 -0.10 -9.71 -12.84
CA ALA A 66 -0.73 -10.91 -12.30
C ALA A 66 0.30 -11.99 -11.98
N ALA A 67 0.15 -12.63 -10.83
CA ALA A 67 1.04 -13.67 -10.34
C ALA A 67 0.23 -14.81 -9.69
N ASP A 68 0.90 -15.92 -9.42
CA ASP A 68 0.33 -17.07 -8.71
C ASP A 68 0.74 -17.01 -7.24
N ILE A 69 -0.25 -16.94 -6.33
CA ILE A 69 -0.04 -16.88 -4.88
C ILE A 69 0.71 -18.11 -4.34
N ARG A 70 0.62 -19.26 -5.03
CA ARG A 70 1.31 -20.50 -4.66
C ARG A 70 2.80 -20.47 -4.96
N ARG A 71 3.31 -19.36 -5.53
CA ARG A 71 4.70 -19.18 -5.93
C ARG A 71 5.29 -17.93 -5.29
N GLY A 72 6.62 -17.86 -5.28
CA GLY A 72 7.36 -16.68 -4.85
C GLY A 72 7.47 -16.58 -3.33
N VAL A 73 7.26 -15.38 -2.80
CA VAL A 73 7.60 -15.07 -1.40
C VAL A 73 6.70 -15.79 -0.40
N LEU A 74 5.40 -15.97 -0.70
CA LEU A 74 4.45 -16.67 0.18
C LEU A 74 4.60 -18.19 0.17
N SER A 75 5.37 -18.77 -0.77
CA SER A 75 5.57 -20.23 -0.86
C SER A 75 6.82 -20.70 -0.10
N GLN A 76 7.44 -19.84 0.70
CA GLN A 76 8.66 -20.11 1.46
C GLN A 76 8.51 -19.55 2.87
N SER A 77 9.04 -20.26 3.87
CA SER A 77 9.00 -19.78 5.26
C SER A 77 10.15 -18.81 5.52
N HIS A 78 9.81 -17.67 6.13
CA HIS A 78 10.75 -16.59 6.43
C HIS A 78 10.70 -16.17 7.90
N PRO A 79 11.84 -16.16 8.61
CA PRO A 79 12.00 -15.48 9.89
C PRO A 79 11.76 -13.98 9.70
N ILE A 80 10.73 -13.45 10.36
CA ILE A 80 10.44 -12.02 10.34
C ILE A 80 11.29 -11.33 11.39
N GLY A 81 12.04 -10.31 10.96
CA GLY A 81 12.77 -9.43 11.87
C GLY A 81 11.91 -8.27 12.38
N LEU A 82 11.12 -7.68 11.48
CA LEU A 82 10.23 -6.56 11.78
C LEU A 82 9.10 -6.52 10.76
N ASN A 83 7.91 -6.15 11.19
CA ASN A 83 6.82 -5.76 10.32
C ASN A 83 6.10 -4.52 10.88
N THR A 84 5.62 -3.66 9.98
CA THR A 84 4.79 -2.49 10.31
C THR A 84 3.57 -2.49 9.40
N SER A 85 2.41 -2.14 9.95
CA SER A 85 1.14 -2.22 9.24
C SER A 85 0.31 -0.96 9.44
N THR A 86 -0.38 -0.55 8.39
CA THR A 86 -1.27 0.62 8.37
C THR A 86 -2.59 0.23 7.72
N ALA A 87 -3.65 1.00 7.99
CA ALA A 87 -5.00 0.69 7.57
C ALA A 87 -5.73 1.93 7.03
N ASP A 88 -6.26 1.81 5.82
CA ASP A 88 -7.04 2.80 5.10
C ASP A 88 -8.51 2.35 5.07
N THR A 89 -9.30 2.88 6.00
CA THR A 89 -10.72 2.55 6.14
C THR A 89 -11.56 3.11 5.00
N VAL A 90 -11.09 4.15 4.30
CA VAL A 90 -11.77 4.75 3.15
C VAL A 90 -11.58 3.89 1.89
N ALA A 91 -10.38 3.37 1.67
CA ALA A 91 -10.07 2.50 0.54
C ALA A 91 -10.29 1.01 0.82
N CYS A 92 -10.76 0.66 2.02
CA CYS A 92 -10.91 -0.71 2.52
C CYS A 92 -9.64 -1.56 2.28
N ALA A 93 -8.50 -1.01 2.68
CA ALA A 93 -7.20 -1.57 2.37
C ALA A 93 -6.23 -1.45 3.54
N SER A 94 -5.22 -2.31 3.57
CA SER A 94 -4.09 -2.19 4.49
C SER A 94 -2.78 -2.21 3.71
N TYR A 95 -1.75 -1.62 4.30
CA TYR A 95 -0.37 -1.73 3.85
C TYR A 95 0.44 -2.44 4.92
N THR A 96 1.43 -3.23 4.53
CA THR A 96 2.40 -3.81 5.45
C THR A 96 3.77 -3.93 4.83
N MET A 97 4.75 -3.37 5.54
CA MET A 97 6.15 -3.65 5.29
C MET A 97 6.59 -4.86 6.13
N ILE A 98 7.34 -5.79 5.52
CA ILE A 98 7.98 -6.90 6.23
C ILE A 98 9.47 -6.91 5.90
N ILE A 99 10.31 -6.95 6.93
CA ILE A 99 11.73 -7.25 6.83
C ILE A 99 11.94 -8.67 7.34
N SER A 100 12.48 -9.53 6.48
CA SER A 100 12.68 -10.93 6.80
C SER A 100 14.07 -11.43 6.39
N PHE A 101 14.51 -12.47 7.08
CA PHE A 101 15.81 -13.06 6.91
C PHE A 101 15.73 -14.45 6.29
N SER A 102 16.87 -14.94 5.85
CA SER A 102 16.99 -16.29 5.34
C SER A 102 16.90 -17.30 6.50
N SER A 103 16.14 -18.40 6.32
CA SER A 103 16.02 -19.54 7.23
C SER A 103 16.98 -20.70 6.93
N GLY A 104 17.81 -20.59 5.89
CA GLY A 104 18.79 -21.60 5.49
C GLY A 104 19.55 -21.25 4.22
N SER A 105 20.37 -22.18 3.72
CA SER A 105 21.25 -21.97 2.57
C SER A 105 20.53 -21.72 1.23
N ASN A 106 19.25 -22.08 1.11
CA ASN A 106 18.45 -21.95 -0.11
C ASN A 106 17.34 -20.89 -0.03
N SER A 107 17.21 -20.18 1.09
CA SER A 107 16.27 -19.06 1.24
C SER A 107 16.98 -17.72 1.07
N LYS A 108 16.21 -16.68 0.76
CA LYS A 108 16.72 -15.32 0.59
C LYS A 108 16.06 -14.40 1.62
N PRO A 109 16.77 -13.37 2.10
CA PRO A 109 16.12 -12.31 2.86
C PRO A 109 15.21 -11.47 1.94
N TYR A 110 14.20 -10.85 2.51
CA TYR A 110 13.29 -9.96 1.80
C TYR A 110 12.99 -8.69 2.58
N VAL A 111 12.76 -7.61 1.85
CA VAL A 111 12.02 -6.44 2.32
C VAL A 111 10.83 -6.30 1.38
N THR A 112 9.62 -6.39 1.91
CA THR A 112 8.40 -6.42 1.09
C THR A 112 7.45 -5.31 1.47
N ALA A 113 6.81 -4.73 0.48
CA ALA A 113 5.68 -3.82 0.60
C ALA A 113 4.43 -4.53 0.08
N THR A 114 3.42 -4.71 0.93
CA THR A 114 2.19 -5.42 0.56
C THR A 114 0.98 -4.55 0.80
N GLN A 115 0.13 -4.38 -0.21
CA GLN A 115 -1.22 -3.88 -0.04
C GLN A 115 -2.23 -5.03 -0.09
N ILE A 116 -3.12 -5.09 0.90
CA ILE A 116 -4.26 -6.02 0.92
C ILE A 116 -5.52 -5.20 0.78
N ARG A 117 -6.42 -5.61 -0.12
CA ARG A 117 -7.71 -4.92 -0.33
C ARG A 117 -8.87 -5.89 -0.13
N HIS A 118 -9.94 -5.33 0.39
CA HIS A 118 -11.20 -6.03 0.62
C HIS A 118 -12.26 -5.53 -0.36
N SER A 119 -13.37 -6.26 -0.44
CA SER A 119 -14.50 -5.87 -1.28
C SER A 119 -15.12 -4.56 -0.79
N VAL A 120 -15.74 -3.83 -1.71
CA VAL A 120 -16.37 -2.52 -1.45
C VAL A 120 -17.60 -2.59 -0.55
N ASP A 121 -18.13 -3.80 -0.30
CA ASP A 121 -19.19 -4.04 0.68
C ASP A 121 -18.68 -4.02 2.13
N GLY A 122 -17.36 -3.89 2.30
CA GLY A 122 -16.63 -3.67 3.54
C GLY A 122 -16.45 -4.90 4.42
N ASP A 123 -16.67 -6.11 3.88
CA ASP A 123 -16.31 -7.35 4.55
C ASP A 123 -14.78 -7.53 4.60
N THR A 124 -14.19 -7.09 5.70
CA THR A 124 -12.75 -7.25 5.99
C THR A 124 -12.34 -8.70 6.26
N SER A 125 -13.28 -9.64 6.37
CA SER A 125 -12.98 -11.06 6.61
C SER A 125 -12.58 -11.80 5.33
N ILE A 126 -12.84 -11.23 4.15
CA ILE A 126 -12.54 -11.80 2.84
C ILE A 126 -11.57 -10.89 2.10
N ILE A 127 -10.40 -11.43 1.71
CA ILE A 127 -9.40 -10.70 0.94
C ILE A 127 -9.76 -10.75 -0.55
N ALA A 128 -9.98 -9.59 -1.14
CA ALA A 128 -10.27 -9.45 -2.57
C ALA A 128 -8.99 -9.38 -3.41
N SER A 129 -7.93 -8.74 -2.90
CA SER A 129 -6.65 -8.73 -3.58
C SER A 129 -5.44 -8.58 -2.66
N ILE A 130 -4.31 -9.09 -3.13
CA ILE A 130 -3.00 -8.94 -2.51
C ILE A 130 -2.03 -8.46 -3.60
N ASP A 131 -1.42 -7.31 -3.39
CA ASP A 131 -0.37 -6.76 -4.24
C ASP A 131 0.92 -6.64 -3.44
N ILE A 132 1.97 -7.32 -3.89
CA ILE A 132 3.24 -7.40 -3.18
C ILE A 132 4.41 -7.01 -4.07
N ILE A 133 5.19 -6.06 -3.58
CA ILE A 133 6.50 -5.70 -4.11
C ILE A 133 7.55 -6.28 -3.18
N ALA A 134 8.37 -7.18 -3.72
CA ALA A 134 9.38 -7.90 -2.94
C ALA A 134 10.79 -7.57 -3.42
N ALA A 135 11.55 -6.88 -2.58
CA ALA A 135 12.99 -6.69 -2.76
C ALA A 135 13.77 -7.84 -2.11
N THR A 136 14.83 -8.29 -2.79
CA THR A 136 15.71 -9.36 -2.29
C THR A 136 17.12 -9.17 -2.84
N THR A 137 18.04 -10.10 -2.57
CA THR A 137 19.40 -10.06 -3.11
C THR A 137 19.40 -9.82 -4.63
N GLY A 138 20.05 -8.73 -5.05
CA GLY A 138 20.09 -8.26 -6.44
C GLY A 138 19.10 -7.15 -6.78
N SER A 139 18.16 -6.81 -5.90
CA SER A 139 17.36 -5.58 -5.99
C SER A 139 18.24 -4.34 -5.74
N LEU A 140 17.81 -3.19 -6.29
CA LEU A 140 18.52 -1.92 -6.14
C LEU A 140 18.70 -1.57 -4.65
N PHE A 141 19.96 -1.32 -4.27
CA PHE A 141 20.39 -0.96 -2.91
C PHE A 141 20.05 -1.95 -1.78
N PHE A 142 19.55 -3.15 -2.09
CA PHE A 142 18.99 -4.04 -1.08
C PHE A 142 20.01 -4.60 -0.07
N ASN A 143 19.66 -4.51 1.20
CA ASN A 143 20.27 -5.20 2.34
C ASN A 143 19.30 -5.22 3.55
N ALA A 144 18.63 -6.36 3.78
CA ALA A 144 17.63 -6.49 4.85
C ALA A 144 18.15 -6.15 6.25
N GLN A 145 19.41 -6.50 6.58
CA GLN A 145 19.96 -6.23 7.91
C GLN A 145 20.23 -4.74 8.12
N LYS A 146 20.70 -4.02 7.09
CA LYS A 146 20.84 -2.56 7.13
C LYS A 146 19.47 -1.89 7.25
N THR A 147 18.49 -2.31 6.44
CA THR A 147 17.13 -1.78 6.51
C THR A 147 16.55 -1.95 7.91
N LEU A 148 16.66 -3.15 8.52
CA LEU A 148 16.24 -3.35 9.91
C LEU A 148 16.96 -2.40 10.87
N GLY A 149 18.29 -2.26 10.72
CA GLY A 149 19.13 -1.41 11.56
C GLY A 149 18.73 0.08 11.57
N TYR A 150 18.09 0.56 10.51
CA TYR A 150 17.53 1.91 10.43
C TYR A 150 16.09 1.95 10.95
N ILE A 151 15.21 1.13 10.39
CA ILE A 151 13.76 1.21 10.63
C ILE A 151 13.39 0.87 12.08
N GLN A 152 14.12 -0.03 12.74
CA GLN A 152 13.86 -0.35 14.15
C GLN A 152 14.11 0.82 15.12
N LYS A 153 14.74 1.91 14.66
CA LYS A 153 15.01 3.11 15.46
C LYS A 153 13.96 4.20 15.24
N GLU A 154 13.11 4.05 14.24
CA GLU A 154 12.08 5.02 13.88
C GLU A 154 10.85 4.85 14.79
N ASN A 155 10.09 5.93 14.97
CA ASN A 155 8.82 5.88 15.70
C ASN A 155 7.64 5.85 14.73
N TRP A 156 7.11 4.66 14.48
CA TRP A 156 5.89 4.45 13.70
C TRP A 156 4.65 4.32 14.58
N GLY A 157 4.63 4.94 15.76
CA GLY A 157 3.47 4.95 16.64
C GLY A 157 2.27 5.70 16.05
N VAL A 158 1.11 5.50 16.67
CA VAL A 158 -0.11 6.27 16.38
C VAL A 158 0.13 7.75 16.70
N ILE A 159 -0.41 8.65 15.88
CA ILE A 159 -0.51 10.07 16.21
C ILE A 159 -1.74 10.24 17.11
N ASP A 160 -1.51 10.27 18.43
CA ASP A 160 -2.58 10.25 19.44
C ASP A 160 -3.47 11.50 19.37
N THR A 161 -2.86 12.65 19.12
CA THR A 161 -3.60 13.92 19.03
C THR A 161 -4.27 14.00 17.66
N VAL A 162 -5.60 13.84 17.62
CA VAL A 162 -6.40 13.88 16.39
C VAL A 162 -6.18 15.16 15.58
N ALA A 163 -6.04 16.31 16.24
CA ALA A 163 -5.77 17.59 15.57
C ALA A 163 -4.38 17.66 14.90
N ASN A 164 -3.44 16.79 15.29
CA ASN A 164 -2.10 16.71 14.70
C ASN A 164 -2.02 15.66 13.58
N ARG A 165 -3.08 14.86 13.37
CA ARG A 165 -3.12 13.89 12.27
C ARG A 165 -3.17 14.65 10.94
N PRO A 166 -2.29 14.35 9.98
CA PRO A 166 -2.35 14.97 8.67
C PRO A 166 -3.62 14.54 7.94
N SER A 167 -4.18 15.44 7.12
CA SER A 167 -5.35 15.09 6.32
C SER A 167 -4.99 14.11 5.20
N ARG A 168 -5.98 13.33 4.75
CA ARG A 168 -5.84 12.42 3.61
C ARG A 168 -5.32 13.14 2.37
N GLU A 169 -5.80 14.35 2.11
CA GLU A 169 -5.41 15.17 0.97
C GLU A 169 -3.94 15.59 1.07
N LEU A 170 -3.47 15.97 2.26
CA LEU A 170 -2.05 16.28 2.48
C LEU A 170 -1.18 15.06 2.26
N LEU A 171 -1.53 13.91 2.85
CA LEU A 171 -0.81 12.66 2.68
C LEU A 171 -0.73 12.27 1.21
N LYS A 172 -1.87 12.26 0.51
CA LYS A 172 -1.91 11.98 -0.93
C LYS A 172 -1.05 12.96 -1.73
N LYS A 173 -1.13 14.26 -1.44
CA LYS A 173 -0.34 15.30 -2.12
C LYS A 173 1.16 15.06 -1.94
N VAL A 174 1.61 14.69 -0.74
CA VAL A 174 3.01 14.36 -0.46
C VAL A 174 3.45 13.11 -1.24
N GLY A 175 2.65 12.03 -1.23
CA GLY A 175 2.93 10.82 -2.00
C GLY A 175 3.01 11.09 -3.51
N ASP A 176 2.10 11.92 -4.04
CA ASP A 176 2.11 12.32 -5.44
C ASP A 176 3.35 13.14 -5.80
N ALA A 177 3.66 14.17 -5.00
CA ALA A 177 4.81 15.02 -5.22
C ALA A 177 6.11 14.22 -5.18
N TYR A 178 6.24 13.25 -4.26
CA TYR A 178 7.43 12.39 -4.17
C TYR A 178 7.66 11.59 -5.46
N LEU A 179 6.60 10.98 -5.99
CA LEU A 179 6.67 10.24 -7.25
C LEU A 179 6.88 11.14 -8.47
N ASP A 180 6.40 12.38 -8.43
CA ASP A 180 6.51 13.33 -9.54
C ASP A 180 7.88 14.03 -9.62
N MET A 181 8.74 13.94 -8.58
CA MET A 181 10.12 14.50 -8.58
C MET A 181 10.98 14.04 -9.76
N TRP A 182 10.69 12.87 -10.33
CA TRP A 182 11.42 12.31 -11.47
C TRP A 182 11.08 13.00 -12.79
N THR A 183 9.92 13.65 -12.88
CA THR A 183 9.45 14.31 -14.11
C THR A 183 9.31 15.81 -13.97
N ASP A 184 9.06 16.31 -12.76
CA ASP A 184 8.88 17.74 -12.47
C ASP A 184 9.97 18.22 -11.51
N ALA A 185 10.80 19.16 -11.99
CA ALA A 185 11.88 19.75 -11.22
C ALA A 185 11.41 20.52 -9.97
N LYS A 186 10.14 20.94 -9.93
CA LYS A 186 9.53 21.69 -8.83
C LYS A 186 8.83 20.81 -7.80
N ALA A 187 8.56 19.54 -8.12
CA ALA A 187 7.78 18.68 -7.23
C ALA A 187 8.48 18.47 -5.87
N ALA A 188 9.80 18.33 -5.87
CA ALA A 188 10.62 18.20 -4.66
C ALA A 188 10.48 19.40 -3.70
N ASP A 189 10.33 20.62 -4.24
CA ASP A 189 10.19 21.84 -3.43
C ASP A 189 8.78 22.03 -2.86
N SER A 190 7.80 21.28 -3.38
CA SER A 190 6.42 21.32 -2.88
C SER A 190 6.20 20.43 -1.65
N ILE A 191 7.16 19.56 -1.33
CA ILE A 191 7.09 18.64 -0.20
C ILE A 191 7.60 19.35 1.06
N PRO A 192 6.81 19.39 2.16
CA PRO A 192 7.23 20.00 3.41
C PRO A 192 8.20 19.07 4.15
N TRP A 193 9.50 19.13 3.84
CA TRP A 193 10.50 18.28 4.48
C TRP A 193 10.75 18.65 5.95
N GLY A 194 10.82 17.65 6.84
CA GLY A 194 11.30 17.82 8.20
C GLY A 194 12.82 18.03 8.24
N THR A 195 13.33 18.78 9.22
CA THR A 195 14.78 18.99 9.38
C THR A 195 15.52 17.74 9.86
N ASP A 196 14.82 16.87 10.59
CA ASP A 196 15.31 15.59 11.12
C ASP A 196 14.57 14.41 10.49
N CYS A 197 14.17 14.55 9.22
CA CYS A 197 13.50 13.48 8.51
C CYS A 197 14.52 12.47 7.97
N GLU A 198 14.10 11.22 7.82
CA GLU A 198 14.96 10.11 7.42
C GLU A 198 14.38 9.41 6.19
N ARG A 199 15.24 9.08 5.22
CA ARG A 199 14.87 8.31 4.03
C ARG A 199 15.68 7.03 3.97
N VAL A 200 15.01 5.90 3.84
CA VAL A 200 15.59 4.57 3.61
C VAL A 200 15.16 4.10 2.23
N GLU A 201 16.06 4.23 1.26
CA GLU A 201 15.82 3.90 -0.14
C GLU A 201 16.48 2.57 -0.51
N GLY A 202 15.69 1.50 -0.57
CA GLY A 202 16.17 0.12 -0.56
C GLY A 202 16.86 -0.20 0.77
N SER A 203 18.10 0.23 0.90
CA SER A 203 18.86 0.26 2.16
C SER A 203 19.89 1.40 2.21
N GLN A 204 19.78 2.39 1.33
CA GLN A 204 20.52 3.66 1.45
C GLN A 204 19.82 4.56 2.44
N TYR A 205 20.58 5.11 3.37
CA TYR A 205 20.06 6.00 4.40
C TYR A 205 20.47 7.44 4.12
N THR A 206 19.51 8.35 4.14
CA THR A 206 19.72 9.78 3.94
C THR A 206 19.05 10.57 5.07
N ARG A 207 19.81 11.48 5.70
CA ARG A 207 19.34 12.44 6.69
C ARG A 207 20.07 13.78 6.52
N PRO A 208 19.36 14.92 6.37
CA PRO A 208 17.91 15.02 6.23
C PRO A 208 17.40 14.38 4.95
N CYS A 209 16.23 13.76 4.99
CA CYS A 209 15.63 13.01 3.88
C CYS A 209 15.38 13.84 2.61
N GLY A 210 15.22 15.16 2.75
CA GLY A 210 15.06 16.10 1.64
C GLY A 210 16.37 16.44 0.89
N GLY A 211 17.48 15.80 1.24
CA GLY A 211 18.75 15.90 0.52
C GLY A 211 18.82 14.97 -0.69
N GLN A 212 19.57 15.39 -1.72
CA GLN A 212 19.88 14.57 -2.91
C GLN A 212 18.62 14.04 -3.61
N LEU A 213 17.66 14.93 -3.86
CA LEU A 213 16.40 14.59 -4.51
C LEU A 213 16.50 14.70 -6.04
N PRO A 214 15.75 13.88 -6.80
CA PRO A 214 15.56 14.07 -8.23
C PRO A 214 14.98 15.46 -8.54
N ARG A 215 15.39 16.03 -9.66
CA ARG A 215 14.97 17.36 -10.14
C ARG A 215 14.46 17.29 -11.57
N GLY A 216 13.54 16.36 -11.82
CA GLY A 216 13.07 16.02 -13.16
C GLY A 216 14.08 15.18 -13.95
N GLY A 217 13.96 15.23 -15.28
CA GLY A 217 14.87 14.57 -16.22
C GLY A 217 14.28 13.32 -16.89
N SER A 218 13.25 12.71 -16.30
CA SER A 218 12.51 11.64 -16.97
C SER A 218 11.39 12.18 -17.86
N SER A 219 11.19 11.55 -19.01
CA SER A 219 10.04 11.80 -19.89
C SER A 219 8.81 10.96 -19.52
N LYS A 220 8.94 10.04 -18.55
CA LYS A 220 7.89 9.11 -18.13
C LYS A 220 7.54 9.33 -16.66
N ARG A 221 6.26 9.60 -16.39
CA ARG A 221 5.74 9.68 -15.02
C ARG A 221 5.59 8.27 -14.45
N ASN A 222 5.90 8.12 -13.17
CA ASN A 222 5.63 6.88 -12.43
C ASN A 222 4.13 6.62 -12.39
N GLY A 223 3.68 5.61 -13.12
CA GLY A 223 2.28 5.25 -13.31
C GLY A 223 1.80 4.16 -12.35
N ASN A 224 0.61 3.64 -12.65
CA ASN A 224 -0.01 2.53 -11.91
C ASN A 224 -0.01 2.75 -10.39
N ARG A 225 -0.31 3.97 -9.92
CA ARG A 225 -0.24 4.32 -8.49
C ARG A 225 -1.45 3.76 -7.74
N ARG A 226 -1.20 3.02 -6.66
CA ARG A 226 -2.21 2.43 -5.78
C ARG A 226 -1.92 2.86 -4.36
N TYR A 227 -2.87 3.51 -3.72
CA TYR A 227 -2.66 4.19 -2.44
C TYR A 227 -3.26 3.40 -1.29
N VAL A 228 -2.57 3.40 -0.16
CA VAL A 228 -3.11 3.15 1.18
C VAL A 228 -2.74 4.35 2.02
N ILE A 229 -3.73 5.07 2.53
CA ILE A 229 -3.55 6.29 3.32
C ILE A 229 -4.17 6.08 4.70
N ASP A 230 -3.37 6.29 5.74
CA ASP A 230 -3.75 6.07 7.13
C ASP A 230 -3.45 7.33 7.95
N GLU A 231 -4.47 8.17 8.19
CA GLU A 231 -4.35 9.41 8.95
C GLU A 231 -3.98 9.17 10.42
N VAL A 232 -4.34 8.00 10.97
CA VAL A 232 -4.01 7.62 12.36
C VAL A 232 -2.51 7.43 12.53
N MET A 233 -1.86 6.86 11.52
CA MET A 233 -0.41 6.67 11.45
C MET A 233 0.30 7.86 10.78
N GLY A 234 -0.47 8.80 10.22
CA GLY A 234 0.05 9.88 9.39
C GLY A 234 0.86 9.38 8.21
N SER A 235 0.44 8.30 7.55
CA SER A 235 1.21 7.67 6.48
C SER A 235 0.45 7.50 5.17
N VAL A 236 1.20 7.49 4.08
CA VAL A 236 0.76 7.08 2.75
C VAL A 236 1.74 6.08 2.18
N ASP A 237 1.27 4.90 1.80
CA ASP A 237 1.99 4.01 0.88
C ASP A 237 1.44 4.17 -0.53
N VAL A 238 2.36 4.18 -1.50
CA VAL A 238 2.05 4.13 -2.92
C VAL A 238 2.82 2.99 -3.57
N LEU A 239 2.14 1.89 -3.89
CA LEU A 239 2.67 0.93 -4.85
C LEU A 239 2.51 1.52 -6.26
N CYS A 240 3.54 1.43 -7.08
CA CYS A 240 3.56 2.05 -8.40
C CYS A 240 4.39 1.24 -9.41
N SER A 241 4.30 1.67 -10.66
CA SER A 241 5.33 1.37 -11.66
C SER A 241 6.35 2.49 -11.70
N PHE A 242 7.61 2.16 -11.48
CA PHE A 242 8.73 3.09 -11.61
C PHE A 242 9.11 3.27 -13.07
N ASP A 243 8.20 3.85 -13.85
CA ASP A 243 8.34 4.05 -15.29
C ASP A 243 9.48 5.01 -15.63
N ALA A 244 9.84 5.92 -14.71
CA ALA A 244 10.95 6.83 -14.89
C ALA A 244 12.31 6.12 -14.94
N LEU A 245 12.44 4.93 -14.35
CA LEU A 245 13.67 4.10 -14.35
C LEU A 245 13.48 2.73 -15.04
N GLY A 246 12.45 2.58 -15.88
CA GLY A 246 12.29 1.38 -16.71
C GLY A 246 11.21 0.38 -16.26
N ASN A 247 10.09 0.86 -15.70
CA ASN A 247 8.89 0.05 -15.39
C ASN A 247 9.17 -1.06 -14.36
N MET A 248 9.81 -0.67 -13.26
CA MET A 248 10.10 -1.56 -12.13
C MET A 248 8.94 -1.53 -11.12
N PRO A 249 8.59 -2.67 -10.48
CA PRO A 249 7.75 -2.63 -9.29
C PRO A 249 8.42 -1.83 -8.18
N ASP A 250 7.73 -0.82 -7.68
CA ASP A 250 8.24 0.07 -6.64
C ASP A 250 7.17 0.49 -5.63
N SER A 251 7.58 0.69 -4.38
CA SER A 251 6.74 1.13 -3.27
C SER A 251 7.38 2.32 -2.58
N HIS A 252 6.57 3.30 -2.21
CA HIS A 252 6.99 4.42 -1.38
C HIS A 252 6.02 4.60 -0.21
N GLU A 253 6.50 4.34 1.01
CA GLU A 253 5.80 4.70 2.23
C GLU A 253 6.36 6.02 2.77
N ILE A 254 5.49 6.98 3.04
CA ILE A 254 5.87 8.30 3.54
C ILE A 254 5.05 8.61 4.78
N ARG A 255 5.72 8.95 5.88
CA ARG A 255 5.11 9.45 7.11
C ARG A 255 5.20 10.97 7.17
N VAL A 256 4.11 11.60 7.57
CA VAL A 256 3.98 13.04 7.81
C VAL A 256 3.55 13.26 9.26
N GLU A 257 4.32 14.08 9.98
CA GLU A 257 4.03 14.53 11.34
C GLU A 257 4.12 16.04 11.40
N ASP A 258 3.19 16.70 12.11
CA ASP A 258 3.12 18.15 12.24
C ASP A 258 3.22 18.89 10.88
N GLY A 259 2.57 18.30 9.87
CA GLY A 259 2.55 18.80 8.50
C GLY A 259 3.86 18.66 7.71
N LYS A 260 4.86 17.95 8.24
CA LYS A 260 6.16 17.73 7.58
C LYS A 260 6.49 16.26 7.41
N VAL A 261 7.19 15.91 6.33
CA VAL A 261 7.70 14.55 6.11
C VAL A 261 8.68 14.20 7.22
N LYS A 262 8.44 13.04 7.86
CA LYS A 262 9.27 12.49 8.92
C LYS A 262 10.08 11.28 8.46
N TYR A 263 9.44 10.32 7.78
CA TYR A 263 10.07 9.11 7.27
C TYR A 263 9.68 8.86 5.83
N VAL A 264 10.61 8.31 5.05
CA VAL A 264 10.38 7.84 3.69
C VAL A 264 11.03 6.47 3.53
N HIS A 265 10.26 5.47 3.16
CA HIS A 265 10.77 4.14 2.80
C HIS A 265 10.49 3.87 1.34
N THR A 266 11.50 3.43 0.59
CA THR A 266 11.34 2.99 -0.81
C THR A 266 11.77 1.54 -0.94
N ILE A 267 10.96 0.71 -1.61
CA ILE A 267 11.24 -0.71 -1.82
C ILE A 267 11.21 -1.05 -3.32
N TYR A 268 12.40 -1.28 -3.87
CA TYR A 268 12.58 -1.66 -5.27
C TYR A 268 12.41 -3.17 -5.49
N GLY A 269 11.36 -3.54 -6.20
CA GLY A 269 11.18 -4.89 -6.72
C GLY A 269 12.35 -5.31 -7.60
N ASN A 270 12.57 -6.62 -7.73
CA ASN A 270 13.69 -7.11 -8.54
C ASN A 270 13.39 -6.94 -10.05
N LEU A 271 14.21 -6.13 -10.74
CA LEU A 271 14.22 -5.98 -12.20
C LEU A 271 14.17 -7.33 -12.94
N LYS A 272 14.98 -8.32 -12.51
CA LYS A 272 15.09 -9.62 -13.18
C LYS A 272 13.86 -10.52 -12.99
N ALA A 273 13.14 -10.37 -11.88
CA ALA A 273 11.91 -11.13 -11.65
C ALA A 273 10.76 -10.66 -12.57
N SER A 274 10.83 -9.42 -13.06
CA SER A 274 9.89 -8.87 -14.05
C SER A 274 10.24 -9.29 -15.50
N CYS A 275 11.47 -9.79 -15.75
CA CYS A 275 11.98 -10.22 -17.06
C CYS A 275 11.74 -11.74 -17.37
N THR A 276 10.88 -12.47 -16.63
CA THR A 276 10.64 -13.91 -16.89
C THR A 276 9.71 -14.20 -18.08
N GLY A 277 9.26 -13.18 -18.81
CA GLY A 277 8.52 -13.32 -20.06
C GLY A 277 9.37 -12.92 -21.27
N ASN A 278 9.91 -13.92 -21.97
CA ASN A 278 10.64 -13.83 -23.24
C ASN A 278 11.96 -13.03 -23.30
N LYS A 279 12.99 -13.65 -23.89
CA LYS A 279 14.38 -13.14 -24.05
C LYS A 279 14.54 -11.91 -24.96
N THR A 280 13.46 -11.26 -25.39
CA THR A 280 13.49 -10.15 -26.34
C THR A 280 13.24 -8.78 -25.69
N ASP A 281 13.05 -8.72 -24.38
CA ASP A 281 12.79 -7.45 -23.69
C ASP A 281 14.11 -6.67 -23.45
N THR A 282 14.40 -5.73 -24.34
CA THR A 282 15.60 -4.86 -24.32
C THR A 282 15.59 -3.84 -23.18
N SER A 283 14.55 -3.81 -22.34
CA SER A 283 14.45 -2.97 -21.15
C SER A 283 15.37 -3.40 -20.00
N CYS A 284 15.94 -4.61 -20.02
CA CYS A 284 16.75 -5.16 -18.93
C CYS A 284 18.28 -4.88 -19.07
N SER A 285 18.71 -3.66 -19.46
CA SER A 285 20.14 -3.28 -19.46
C SER A 285 20.56 -2.57 -18.17
N SER A 286 21.58 -3.10 -17.48
CA SER A 286 22.20 -2.54 -16.27
C SER A 286 22.95 -1.21 -16.50
N SER A 287 22.84 -0.61 -17.69
CA SER A 287 23.60 0.58 -18.10
C SER A 287 23.00 1.91 -17.66
N MET A 288 21.78 1.94 -17.11
CA MET A 288 21.13 3.19 -16.65
C MET A 288 21.48 3.61 -15.21
N LEU A 289 22.32 2.86 -14.50
CA LEU A 289 22.74 3.16 -13.12
C LEU A 289 24.13 3.82 -13.02
N LYS A 290 24.61 4.40 -14.13
CA LYS A 290 25.86 5.18 -14.17
C LYS A 290 25.57 6.64 -14.53
N GLU A 291 24.80 7.32 -13.70
CA GLU A 291 24.90 8.77 -13.50
C GLU A 291 24.67 9.08 -12.01
#